data_AF-A0A2J6Q8C2-F1
#
_entry.id   AF-A0A2J6Q8C2-F1
#
_cell.length_a   1.000
_cell.length_b   1.000
_cell.length_c   1.000
_cell.angle_alpha   90.00
_cell.angle_beta   90.00
_cell.angle_gamma   90.00
#
_symmetry.space_group_name_H-M   'P 1'
#
loop_
_entity.id
_entity.type
_entity.pdbx_description
1 polymer ?
#
loop_
_entity_poly.entity_id
_entity_poly.type
_entity_poly.pdbx_seq_one_letter_code
_entity_poly.pdbx_strand_id
1 'polypeptide(L)' 'SIGQVFFTTQKGYMGLGGLDCKPGDLVCILYGGRTPFILRRRDVDSETFEFIGDCYIHGIMYGETLDLAGYDSARD' A
#
# COMPACT_ATOMS: atom_id res chain seq x y z
N SER A 1 -15.75 9.89 10.11
CA SER A 1 -14.90 9.69 8.92
C SER A 1 -13.70 10.60 9.05
N ILE A 2 -12.51 10.05 9.29
CA ILE A 2 -11.25 10.78 9.14
C ILE A 2 -11.03 10.92 7.64
N GLY A 3 -10.61 12.10 7.17
CA GLY A 3 -10.51 12.39 5.73
C GLY A 3 -9.60 11.41 4.99
N GLN A 4 -9.94 11.14 3.72
CA GLN A 4 -9.10 10.35 2.83
C GLN A 4 -8.60 11.23 1.68
N VAL A 5 -7.40 10.91 1.20
CA VAL A 5 -6.81 11.52 0.00
C VAL A 5 -6.74 10.50 -1.12
N PHE A 6 -7.04 10.95 -2.33
CA PHE A 6 -6.78 10.19 -3.54
C PHE A 6 -5.30 10.30 -3.91
N PHE A 7 -4.70 9.19 -4.33
CA PHE A 7 -3.34 9.16 -4.84
C PHE A 7 -3.17 8.17 -5.98
N THR A 8 -2.08 8.34 -6.71
CA THR A 8 -1.60 7.39 -7.72
C THR A 8 -0.19 6.93 -7.37
N THR A 9 0.09 5.66 -7.59
CA THR A 9 1.45 5.11 -7.42
C THR A 9 2.28 5.29 -8.69
N GLN A 10 3.61 5.20 -8.59
CA GLN A 10 4.49 5.22 -9.77
C GLN A 10 4.24 4.08 -10.75
N LYS A 11 3.60 2.98 -10.30
CA LYS A 11 3.20 1.84 -11.12
C LYS A 11 1.84 2.03 -11.80
N GLY A 12 1.18 3.18 -11.61
CA GLY A 12 -0.11 3.50 -12.22
C GLY A 12 -1.35 3.06 -11.43
N TYR A 13 -1.19 2.42 -10.27
CA TYR A 13 -2.34 2.08 -9.41
C TYR A 13 -2.97 3.31 -8.77
N MET A 14 -4.30 3.30 -8.65
CA MET A 14 -5.08 4.32 -7.97
C MET A 14 -5.47 3.86 -6.57
N GLY A 15 -5.43 4.78 -5.60
CA GLY A 15 -5.72 4.45 -4.20
C GLY A 15 -6.34 5.58 -3.38
N LEU A 16 -6.80 5.20 -2.20
CA LEU A 16 -7.29 6.09 -1.14
C LEU A 16 -6.51 5.82 0.15
N GLY A 17 -5.93 6.85 0.74
CA GLY A 17 -5.17 6.76 1.99
C GLY A 17 -5.60 7.81 3.00
N GLY A 18 -5.05 7.76 4.22
CA GLY A 18 -5.29 8.79 5.24
C GLY A 18 -4.71 10.16 4.87
N LEU A 19 -5.11 11.22 5.58
CA LEU A 19 -4.66 12.60 5.31
C LEU A 19 -3.13 12.78 5.39
N ASP A 20 -2.43 11.93 6.14
CA ASP A 20 -0.98 12.01 6.32
C ASP A 20 -0.18 11.40 5.16
N CYS A 21 -0.86 10.86 4.14
CA CYS A 21 -0.22 10.30 2.94
C CYS A 21 0.38 11.41 2.09
N LYS A 22 1.60 11.19 1.58
CA LYS A 22 2.29 12.18 0.74
C LYS A 22 3.17 11.53 -0.34
N PRO A 23 3.57 12.29 -1.38
CA PRO A 23 4.50 11.80 -2.38
C PRO A 23 5.80 11.26 -1.76
N GLY A 24 6.26 10.11 -2.24
CA GLY A 24 7.44 9.41 -1.71
C GLY A 24 7.11 8.29 -0.72
N ASP A 25 5.88 8.23 -0.22
CA ASP A 25 5.41 7.08 0.57
C ASP A 25 5.33 5.81 -0.30
N LEU A 26 5.49 4.66 0.35
CA LEU A 26 5.45 3.34 -0.27
C LEU A 26 4.12 2.66 0.04
N VAL A 27 3.51 2.07 -0.98
CA VAL A 27 2.39 1.14 -0.81
C VAL A 27 2.93 -0.27 -0.71
N CYS A 28 2.61 -0.96 0.38
CA CYS A 28 3.11 -2.30 0.67
C CYS A 28 1.98 -3.24 1.10
N ILE A 29 2.00 -4.48 0.61
CA ILE A 29 1.28 -5.59 1.24
C ILE A 29 2.30 -6.30 2.11
N LEU A 30 2.04 -6.36 3.42
CA LEU A 30 2.92 -7.07 4.34
C LEU A 30 2.75 -8.58 4.16
N TYR A 31 3.83 -9.35 4.33
CA TYR A 31 3.82 -10.80 4.14
C TYR A 31 2.71 -11.47 4.96
N GLY A 32 1.94 -12.33 4.30
CA GLY A 32 0.77 -13.02 4.89
C GLY A 32 -0.50 -12.17 4.99
N GLY A 33 -0.44 -10.87 4.69
CA GLY A 33 -1.60 -9.97 4.65
C GLY A 33 -2.22 -9.84 3.26
N ARG A 34 -3.44 -9.30 3.22
CA ARG A 34 -4.15 -8.91 1.98
C ARG A 34 -4.48 -7.41 1.93
N THR A 35 -4.27 -6.71 3.04
CA THR A 35 -4.51 -5.27 3.17
C THR A 35 -3.27 -4.49 2.73
N PRO A 36 -3.41 -3.54 1.79
CA PRO A 36 -2.36 -2.58 1.48
C PRO A 36 -2.17 -1.56 2.61
N PHE A 37 -0.91 -1.21 2.88
CA PHE A 37 -0.50 -0.22 3.87
C PHE A 37 0.42 0.83 3.26
N ILE A 38 0.45 2.00 3.87
CA ILE A 38 1.34 3.10 3.52
C ILE A 38 2.46 3.15 4.54
N LEU A 39 3.70 2.99 4.05
CA LEU A 39 4.92 3.05 4.82
C LEU A 39 5.78 4.21 4.32
N ARG A 40 6.48 4.86 5.24
CA ARG A 40 7.40 5.96 4.93
C ARG A 40 8.80 5.64 5.42
N ARG A 41 9.79 5.72 4.52
CA ARG A 41 11.20 5.66 4.92
C ARG A 41 11.54 6.86 5.79
N ARG A 42 12.21 6.64 6.93
CA ARG A 42 12.64 7.75 7.78
C ARG A 42 13.78 8.56 7.17
N ASP A 43 14.70 7.87 6.50
CA ASP A 43 15.81 8.44 5.74
C ASP A 43 16.16 7.52 4.54
N VAL A 44 17.06 7.97 3.66
CA VAL A 44 17.37 7.29 2.39
C VAL A 44 17.99 5.92 2.62
N ASP A 45 18.81 5.78 3.66
CA ASP A 45 19.63 4.60 3.95
C ASP A 45 19.08 3.74 5.10
N SER A 46 17.93 4.11 5.67
CA SER A 46 17.32 3.39 6.79
C SER A 46 16.64 2.11 6.33
N GLU A 47 16.82 1.07 7.14
CA GLU A 47 16.00 -0.13 7.11
C GLU A 47 14.69 0.03 7.89
N THR A 48 14.47 1.19 8.53
CA THR A 48 13.29 1.47 9.32
C THR A 48 12.26 2.29 8.56
N PHE A 49 10.99 1.93 8.78
CA PHE A 49 9.85 2.58 8.17
C PHE A 49 8.91 3.06 9.27
N GLU A 50 8.34 4.24 9.06
CA GLU A 50 7.19 4.72 9.80
C GLU A 50 5.91 4.13 9.19
N PHE A 51 5.02 3.63 10.03
CA PHE A 51 3.70 3.16 9.63
C PHE A 51 2.73 4.33 9.59
N ILE A 52 2.23 4.67 8.41
CA ILE A 52 1.31 5.80 8.22
C ILE A 52 -0.14 5.36 8.38
N GLY A 53 -0.50 4.19 7.84
CA GLY A 53 -1.85 3.66 7.93
C GLY A 53 -2.14 2.61 6.87
N ASP A 54 -3.38 2.11 6.88
CA ASP A 54 -3.94 1.31 5.81
C ASP A 54 -4.35 2.18 4.61
N CYS A 55 -4.49 1.55 3.45
CA CYS A 55 -5.00 2.21 2.25
C CYS A 55 -5.78 1.26 1.37
N TYR A 56 -6.72 1.83 0.62
CA TYR A 56 -7.37 1.14 -0.48
C TYR A 56 -6.53 1.28 -1.74
N ILE A 57 -6.36 0.18 -2.48
CA ILE A 57 -5.83 0.19 -3.84
C ILE A 57 -6.82 -0.52 -4.74
N HIS A 58 -7.25 0.20 -5.78
CA HIS A 58 -8.18 -0.33 -6.77
C HIS A 58 -7.57 -1.53 -7.50
N GLY A 59 -8.34 -2.61 -7.64
CA GLY A 59 -7.90 -3.86 -8.25
C GLY A 59 -7.03 -4.77 -7.35
N ILE A 60 -6.52 -4.30 -6.21
CA ILE A 60 -5.64 -5.10 -5.35
C ILE A 60 -6.36 -5.60 -4.10
N MET A 61 -7.05 -4.71 -3.36
CA MET A 61 -7.60 -5.04 -2.04
C MET A 61 -8.62 -6.19 -2.07
N TYR A 62 -9.32 -6.39 -3.19
CA TYR A 62 -10.30 -7.47 -3.37
C TYR A 62 -9.75 -8.68 -4.13
N GLY A 63 -8.44 -8.80 -4.28
CA GLY A 63 -7.80 -9.96 -4.89
C GLY A 63 -7.88 -10.02 -6.42
N GLU A 64 -8.35 -8.96 -7.07
CA GLU A 64 -8.55 -8.90 -8.53
C GLU A 64 -7.22 -8.89 -9.32
N THR A 65 -6.07 -8.64 -8.65
CA THR A 65 -4.76 -8.45 -9.32
C THR A 65 -3.58 -9.08 -8.54
N LEU A 66 -3.82 -10.01 -7.61
CA LEU A 66 -2.73 -10.58 -6.79
C LEU A 66 -1.70 -11.42 -7.58
N ASP A 67 -2.02 -11.83 -8.81
CA ASP A 67 -1.08 -12.53 -9.70
C ASP A 67 0.13 -11.68 -10.14
N LEU A 68 0.08 -10.34 -10.01
CA LEU A 68 1.14 -9.45 -10.53
C LEU A 68 2.40 -9.34 -9.64
N ALA A 69 2.44 -9.97 -8.48
CA ALA A 69 3.57 -9.86 -7.53
C ALA A 69 4.28 -11.19 -7.22
N GLY A 70 3.92 -12.30 -7.88
CA GLY A 70 4.38 -13.64 -7.48
C GLY A 70 3.79 -14.09 -6.14
N TYR A 71 2.64 -13.51 -5.76
CA TYR A 71 1.86 -13.94 -4.61
C TYR A 71 0.96 -15.09 -5.06
N ASP A 72 1.39 -16.32 -4.79
CA ASP A 72 0.60 -17.52 -5.03
C ASP A 72 -0.56 -17.54 -4.03
N SER A 73 -1.77 -17.20 -4.47
CA SER A 73 -2.96 -17.13 -3.62
C SER A 73 -3.49 -18.50 -3.18
N ALA A 74 -2.79 -19.59 -3.52
CA ALA A 74 -3.15 -20.95 -3.15
C ALA A 74 -2.72 -21.29 -1.71
N ARG A 75 -3.46 -20.81 -0.71
CA ARG A 75 -3.55 -21.47 0.60
C ARG A 75 -4.96 -21.30 1.19
N ASP A 76 -5.78 -22.31 0.91
CA ASP A 76 -6.59 -22.95 1.95
C ASP A 76 -5.66 -23.74 2.90
#